data_AF-A0A3E1D4Y4-F1
#
_entry.id   AF-A0A3E1D4Y4-F1
#
_cell.length_a   1.000
_cell.length_b   1.000
_cell.length_c   1.000
_cell.angle_alpha   90.00
_cell.angle_beta   90.00
_cell.angle_gamma   90.00
#
_symmetry.space_group_name_H-M   'P 1'
#
loop_
_entity.id
_entity.type
_entity.pdbx_description
1 polymer ?
#
loop_
_entity_poly.entity_id
_entity_poly.type
_entity_poly.pdbx_seq_one_letter_code
_entity_poly.pdbx_strand_id
1 'polypeptide(L)'
;MNWQHLDSQMKVFAARLTSEVKLTPEMAEKLATTIAADVRFLSSEQKAEIRTASPVPLQDRLAELQAFQGWMDQAHTVRNNPFVTRAQVLSQNYICFVYLPGACFSVLLKICPSGSAAKKCAQFLSNNPVRAFRNAVAHANWIYRADFGAIIYWARKGSDPNEPLQQFEVEQNDLLFWQAVSRCVAYAAYSNI
;
A
#
# COMPACT_ATOMS: atom_id res chain seq x y z
N MET A 1 -6.84 17.61 -2.24
CA MET A 1 -5.68 16.80 -2.65
C MET A 1 -5.63 16.80 -4.18
N ASN A 2 -4.48 17.07 -4.81
CA ASN A 2 -4.40 17.13 -6.28
C ASN A 2 -4.06 15.75 -6.85
N TRP A 3 -5.04 15.06 -7.43
CA TRP A 3 -4.86 13.72 -8.01
C TRP A 3 -3.79 13.69 -9.10
N GLN A 4 -3.64 14.78 -9.86
CA GLN A 4 -2.63 14.89 -10.91
C GLN A 4 -1.22 14.83 -10.33
N HIS A 5 -1.02 15.30 -9.09
CA HIS A 5 0.27 15.20 -8.42
C HIS A 5 0.60 13.74 -8.06
N LEU A 6 -0.36 12.99 -7.50
CA LEU A 6 -0.19 11.57 -7.21
C LEU A 6 -0.04 10.74 -8.50
N ASP A 7 -0.80 11.06 -9.55
CA ASP A 7 -0.65 10.44 -10.87
C ASP A 7 0.77 10.65 -11.41
N SER A 8 1.30 11.88 -11.31
CA SER A 8 2.68 12.19 -11.71
C SER A 8 3.71 11.35 -10.94
N GLN A 9 3.53 11.20 -9.63
CA GLN A 9 4.40 10.34 -8.82
C GLN A 9 4.32 8.86 -9.23
N MET A 10 3.15 8.38 -9.65
CA MET A 10 2.94 6.98 -10.05
C MET A 10 3.42 6.67 -11.47
N LYS A 11 3.63 7.66 -12.33
CA LYS A 11 4.07 7.46 -13.73
C LYS A 11 5.33 6.60 -13.86
N VAL A 12 6.28 6.75 -12.94
CA VAL A 12 7.53 5.97 -12.95
C VAL A 12 7.27 4.46 -12.79
N PHE A 13 6.11 4.07 -12.27
CA PHE A 13 5.69 2.70 -12.07
C PHE A 13 4.67 2.20 -13.12
N ALA A 14 4.34 2.99 -14.14
CA ALA A 14 3.29 2.66 -15.10
C ALA A 14 3.49 1.29 -15.76
N ALA A 15 4.72 0.95 -16.16
CA ALA A 15 5.04 -0.37 -16.73
C ALA A 15 4.73 -1.51 -15.75
N ARG A 16 5.06 -1.35 -14.47
CA ARG A 16 4.81 -2.35 -13.41
C ARG A 16 3.33 -2.44 -13.05
N LEU A 17 2.61 -1.32 -13.02
CA LEU A 17 1.17 -1.29 -12.83
C LEU A 17 0.44 -2.11 -13.92
N THR A 18 0.89 -2.01 -15.16
CA THR A 18 0.34 -2.81 -16.26
C THR A 18 0.78 -4.28 -16.15
N SER A 19 2.06 -4.56 -15.94
CA SER A 19 2.58 -5.94 -15.99
C SER A 19 2.26 -6.77 -14.75
N GLU A 20 2.29 -6.19 -13.55
CA GLU A 20 2.09 -6.90 -12.27
C GLU A 20 0.66 -6.75 -11.74
N VAL A 21 0.12 -5.52 -11.76
CA VAL A 21 -1.23 -5.22 -11.23
C VAL A 21 -2.33 -5.43 -12.29
N LYS A 22 -1.93 -5.66 -13.55
CA LYS A 22 -2.83 -5.92 -14.68
C LYS A 22 -3.80 -4.76 -14.93
N LEU A 23 -3.35 -3.52 -14.71
CA LEU A 23 -4.08 -2.31 -15.12
C LEU A 23 -3.98 -2.12 -16.63
N THR A 24 -4.93 -1.39 -17.22
CA THR A 24 -4.76 -0.91 -18.60
C THR A 24 -3.76 0.25 -18.60
N PRO A 25 -3.11 0.55 -19.74
CA PRO A 25 -2.20 1.69 -19.85
C PRO A 25 -2.83 3.00 -19.37
N GLU A 26 -4.10 3.25 -19.71
CA GLU A 26 -4.83 4.46 -19.34
C GLU A 26 -5.04 4.55 -17.82
N MET A 27 -5.37 3.44 -17.18
CA MET A 27 -5.49 3.36 -15.72
C MET A 27 -4.13 3.56 -15.04
N ALA A 28 -3.06 3.01 -15.61
CA ALA A 28 -1.71 3.13 -15.05
C ALA A 28 -1.17 4.57 -15.13
N GLU A 29 -1.47 5.32 -16.19
CA GLU A 29 -1.09 6.73 -16.33
C GLU A 29 -1.81 7.68 -15.37
N LYS A 30 -3.04 7.32 -14.96
CA LYS A 30 -3.93 8.14 -14.13
C LYS A 30 -4.43 7.36 -12.92
N LEU A 31 -3.54 6.64 -12.24
CA LEU A 31 -3.90 5.68 -11.20
C LEU A 31 -4.75 6.30 -10.08
N ALA A 32 -4.28 7.40 -9.49
CA ALA A 32 -4.95 8.07 -8.38
C ALA A 32 -6.30 8.63 -8.83
N THR A 33 -6.35 9.26 -10.00
CA THR A 33 -7.60 9.78 -10.58
C THR A 33 -8.60 8.65 -10.85
N THR A 34 -8.14 7.51 -11.37
CA THR A 34 -8.99 6.35 -11.67
C THR A 34 -9.53 5.72 -10.39
N ILE A 35 -8.69 5.54 -9.37
CA ILE A 35 -9.14 5.03 -8.05
C ILE A 35 -10.14 5.99 -7.40
N ALA A 36 -9.88 7.30 -7.46
CA ALA A 36 -10.81 8.30 -6.96
C ALA A 36 -12.17 8.21 -7.66
N ALA A 37 -12.19 8.01 -8.98
CA ALA A 37 -13.41 7.79 -9.74
C ALA A 37 -14.11 6.48 -9.34
N ASP A 38 -13.38 5.37 -9.24
CA ASP A 38 -13.92 4.06 -8.82
C ASP A 38 -14.70 4.18 -7.50
N VAL A 39 -14.15 4.93 -6.54
CA VAL A 39 -14.76 5.11 -5.21
C VAL A 39 -15.88 6.15 -5.23
N ARG A 40 -15.71 7.25 -5.97
CA ARG A 40 -16.72 8.31 -6.09
C ARG A 40 -18.05 7.77 -6.63
N PHE A 41 -18.01 6.85 -7.59
CA PHE A 41 -19.18 6.29 -8.26
C PHE A 41 -19.77 5.05 -7.57
N LEU A 42 -19.26 4.65 -6.40
CA LEU A 42 -19.91 3.63 -5.57
C LEU A 42 -21.29 4.10 -5.09
N SER A 43 -22.19 3.14 -4.84
CA SER A 43 -23.50 3.42 -4.25
C SER A 43 -23.38 3.94 -2.81
N SER A 44 -24.46 4.53 -2.31
CA SER A 44 -24.52 5.02 -0.92
C SER A 44 -24.30 3.89 0.10
N GLU A 45 -24.84 2.71 -0.19
CA GLU A 45 -24.70 1.50 0.63
C GLU A 45 -23.25 1.01 0.65
N GLN A 46 -22.60 0.96 -0.52
CA GLN A 46 -21.19 0.58 -0.63
C GLN A 46 -20.27 1.57 0.10
N LYS A 47 -20.54 2.88 0.02
CA LYS A 47 -19.80 3.89 0.78
C LYS A 47 -20.04 3.77 2.28
N ALA A 48 -21.26 3.44 2.69
CA ALA A 48 -21.56 3.15 4.09
C ALA A 48 -20.76 1.96 4.60
N GLU A 49 -20.62 0.87 3.80
CA GLU A 49 -19.76 -0.26 4.15
C GLU A 49 -18.30 0.14 4.37
N ILE A 50 -17.75 1.08 3.59
CA ILE A 50 -16.38 1.56 3.83
C ILE A 50 -16.28 2.33 5.14
N ARG A 51 -17.25 3.23 5.39
CA ARG A 51 -17.27 4.05 6.62
C ARG A 51 -17.38 3.20 7.89
N THR A 52 -18.05 2.06 7.82
CA THR A 52 -18.30 1.17 8.96
C THR A 52 -17.40 -0.05 9.01
N ALA A 53 -16.47 -0.22 8.04
CA ALA A 53 -15.54 -1.35 7.99
C ALA A 53 -14.59 -1.44 9.19
N SER A 54 -14.42 -0.34 9.92
CA SER A 54 -13.51 -0.22 11.06
C SER A 54 -14.20 0.56 12.19
N PRO A 55 -13.91 0.24 13.47
CA PRO A 55 -14.41 1.01 14.60
C PRO A 55 -13.82 2.44 14.65
N VAL A 56 -12.67 2.66 13.99
CA VAL A 56 -12.07 3.99 13.84
C VAL A 56 -12.75 4.73 12.69
N PRO A 57 -13.29 5.94 12.91
CA PRO A 57 -13.88 6.80 11.89
C PRO A 57 -12.95 7.07 10.71
N LEU A 58 -13.54 7.22 9.53
CA LEU A 58 -12.77 7.45 8.30
C LEU A 58 -11.97 8.76 8.33
N GLN A 59 -12.49 9.80 8.97
CA GLN A 59 -11.82 11.09 9.13
C GLN A 59 -10.52 10.94 9.93
N ASP A 60 -10.54 10.15 11.00
CA ASP A 60 -9.36 9.87 11.82
C ASP A 60 -8.34 9.04 11.03
N ARG A 61 -8.79 8.08 10.22
CA ARG A 61 -7.90 7.35 9.30
C ARG A 61 -7.22 8.27 8.29
N LEU A 62 -7.95 9.25 7.75
CA LEU A 62 -7.40 10.23 6.81
C LEU A 62 -6.41 11.16 7.50
N ALA A 63 -6.70 11.59 8.74
CA ALA A 63 -5.79 12.41 9.55
C ALA A 63 -4.48 11.67 9.84
N GLU A 64 -4.54 10.38 10.20
CA GLU A 64 -3.35 9.54 10.39
C GLU A 64 -2.51 9.42 9.12
N LEU A 65 -3.14 9.25 7.96
CA LEU A 65 -2.42 9.25 6.69
C LEU A 65 -1.76 10.62 6.43
N GLN A 66 -2.47 11.72 6.62
CA GLN A 66 -1.90 13.06 6.44
C GLN A 66 -0.71 13.30 7.37
N ALA A 67 -0.80 12.90 8.64
CA ALA A 67 0.31 12.97 9.59
C ALA A 67 1.49 12.10 9.14
N PHE A 68 1.21 10.89 8.64
CA PHE A 68 2.23 10.02 8.05
C PHE A 68 2.90 10.66 6.83
N GLN A 69 2.18 11.32 5.92
CA GLN A 69 2.81 12.07 4.82
C GLN A 69 3.72 13.17 5.34
N GLY A 70 3.24 13.95 6.32
CA GLY A 70 4.04 15.01 6.96
C GLY A 70 5.33 14.46 7.57
N TRP A 71 5.27 13.31 8.24
CA TRP A 71 6.46 12.61 8.73
C TRP A 71 7.40 12.19 7.60
N MET A 72 6.88 11.60 6.52
CA MET A 72 7.69 11.17 5.38
C MET A 72 8.41 12.36 4.72
N ASP A 73 7.72 13.49 4.58
CA ASP A 73 8.28 14.72 4.03
C ASP A 73 9.41 15.26 4.93
N GLN A 74 9.17 15.34 6.25
CA GLN A 74 10.18 15.76 7.22
C GLN A 74 11.39 14.83 7.26
N ALA A 75 11.17 13.51 7.37
CA ALA A 75 12.23 12.51 7.40
C ALA A 75 13.10 12.58 6.14
N HIS A 76 12.51 12.83 4.97
CA HIS A 76 13.25 12.97 3.71
C HIS A 76 14.19 14.18 3.68
N THR A 77 13.91 15.24 4.45
CA THR A 77 14.82 16.39 4.58
C THR A 77 16.06 16.08 5.40
N VAL A 78 16.00 15.09 6.30
CA VAL A 78 17.13 14.71 7.17
C VAL A 78 17.98 13.67 6.45
N ARG A 79 19.00 14.15 5.74
CA ARG A 79 19.93 13.29 4.99
C ARG A 79 21.02 12.73 5.89
N ASN A 80 21.57 11.57 5.50
CA ASN A 80 22.74 10.91 6.12
C ASN A 80 22.57 10.59 7.63
N ASN A 81 21.33 10.47 8.12
CA ASN A 81 21.07 10.04 9.50
C ASN A 81 20.47 8.62 9.50
N PRO A 82 21.25 7.58 9.85
CA PRO A 82 20.79 6.20 9.80
C PRO A 82 19.64 5.91 10.76
N PHE A 83 19.52 6.64 11.87
CA PHE A 83 18.42 6.47 12.82
C PHE A 83 17.10 6.96 12.21
N VAL A 84 17.12 8.12 11.55
CA VAL A 84 15.94 8.67 10.87
C VAL A 84 15.54 7.79 9.69
N THR A 85 16.49 7.36 8.86
CA THR A 85 16.20 6.46 7.73
C THR A 85 15.56 5.14 8.19
N ARG A 86 16.08 4.52 9.25
CA ARG A 86 15.49 3.30 9.81
C ARG A 86 14.08 3.54 10.37
N ALA A 87 13.89 4.60 11.13
CA ALA A 87 12.56 4.97 11.66
C ALA A 87 11.54 5.25 10.53
N GLN A 88 12.00 5.90 9.45
CA GLN A 88 11.18 6.17 8.27
C GLN A 88 10.71 4.87 7.61
N VAL A 89 11.62 3.94 7.33
CA VAL A 89 11.27 2.65 6.70
C VAL A 89 10.38 1.80 7.60
N LEU A 90 10.64 1.78 8.91
CA LEU A 90 9.76 1.11 9.88
C LEU A 90 8.33 1.65 9.81
N SER A 91 8.19 2.97 9.88
CA SER A 91 6.90 3.65 9.81
C SER A 91 6.21 3.37 8.48
N GLN A 92 6.94 3.47 7.37
CA GLN A 92 6.42 3.23 6.03
C GLN A 92 5.95 1.80 5.83
N ASN A 93 6.73 0.81 6.29
CA ASN A 93 6.37 -0.60 6.19
C ASN A 93 5.16 -0.93 7.08
N TYR A 94 5.12 -0.40 8.30
CA TYR A 94 3.97 -0.60 9.17
C TYR A 94 2.69 -0.01 8.58
N ILE A 95 2.72 1.24 8.12
CA ILE A 95 1.54 1.89 7.52
C ILE A 95 1.10 1.15 6.25
N CYS A 96 2.03 0.87 5.32
CA CYS A 96 1.67 0.29 4.03
C CYS A 96 1.21 -1.17 4.12
N PHE A 97 1.84 -1.97 4.99
CA PHE A 97 1.65 -3.41 4.99
C PHE A 97 0.90 -3.92 6.21
N VAL A 98 0.97 -3.29 7.38
CA VAL A 98 0.26 -3.79 8.58
C VAL A 98 -1.07 -3.05 8.78
N TYR A 99 -1.02 -1.71 8.72
CA TYR A 99 -2.19 -0.86 9.01
C TYR A 99 -3.20 -0.86 7.85
N LEU A 100 -2.76 -0.50 6.64
CA LEU A 100 -3.66 -0.27 5.50
C LEU A 100 -4.37 -1.51 4.96
N PRO A 101 -3.81 -2.74 5.00
CA PRO A 101 -4.53 -3.89 4.47
C PRO A 101 -5.83 -4.19 5.20
N GLY A 102 -5.84 -4.08 6.53
CA GLY A 102 -7.05 -4.22 7.33
C GLY A 102 -7.95 -2.99 7.23
N ALA A 103 -7.37 -1.79 7.34
CA ALA A 103 -8.16 -0.56 7.38
C ALA A 103 -8.85 -0.23 6.04
N CYS A 104 -8.15 -0.46 4.91
CA CYS A 104 -8.53 0.04 3.59
C CYS A 104 -8.71 -1.08 2.56
N PHE A 105 -7.69 -1.91 2.33
CA PHE A 105 -7.67 -2.78 1.15
C PHE A 105 -8.69 -3.92 1.22
N SER A 106 -8.94 -4.46 2.42
CA SER A 106 -9.90 -5.55 2.62
C SER A 106 -11.31 -5.16 2.20
N VAL A 107 -11.76 -3.95 2.55
CA VAL A 107 -13.10 -3.47 2.18
C VAL A 107 -13.17 -3.09 0.70
N LEU A 108 -12.16 -2.42 0.14
CA LEU A 108 -12.11 -2.10 -1.29
C LEU A 108 -12.14 -3.36 -2.16
N LEU A 109 -11.40 -4.40 -1.77
CA LEU A 109 -11.40 -5.68 -2.47
C LEU A 109 -12.79 -6.33 -2.52
N LYS A 110 -13.57 -6.19 -1.44
CA LYS A 110 -14.92 -6.73 -1.32
C LYS A 110 -15.91 -5.95 -2.19
N ILE A 111 -15.94 -4.62 -2.08
CA ILE A 111 -17.04 -3.81 -2.60
C ILE A 111 -16.80 -3.24 -4.01
N CYS A 112 -15.54 -3.02 -4.40
CA CYS A 112 -15.27 -2.37 -5.68
C CYS A 112 -15.61 -3.31 -6.85
N PRO A 113 -16.03 -2.77 -8.00
CA PRO A 113 -16.33 -3.57 -9.18
C PRO A 113 -15.14 -4.41 -9.65
N SER A 114 -15.41 -5.61 -10.15
CA SER A 114 -14.39 -6.43 -10.79
C SER A 114 -13.81 -5.69 -12.00
N GLY A 115 -12.48 -5.69 -12.12
CA GLY A 115 -11.79 -4.97 -13.20
C GLY A 115 -11.38 -3.53 -12.87
N SER A 116 -11.95 -2.93 -11.81
CA SER A 116 -11.62 -1.57 -11.39
C SER A 116 -10.17 -1.46 -10.89
N ALA A 117 -9.58 -0.27 -10.99
CA ALA A 117 -8.21 -0.03 -10.55
C ALA A 117 -8.08 -0.20 -9.03
N ALA A 118 -9.05 0.29 -8.26
CA ALA A 118 -9.09 0.15 -6.81
C ALA A 118 -9.07 -1.32 -6.39
N LYS A 119 -9.91 -2.17 -7.00
CA LYS A 119 -9.98 -3.60 -6.69
C LYS A 119 -8.70 -4.34 -7.07
N LYS A 120 -8.17 -4.09 -8.28
CA LYS A 120 -6.93 -4.73 -8.75
C LYS A 120 -5.73 -4.36 -7.86
N CYS A 121 -5.60 -3.11 -7.46
CA CYS A 121 -4.53 -2.69 -6.55
C CYS A 121 -4.70 -3.30 -5.16
N ALA A 122 -5.92 -3.28 -4.59
CA ALA A 122 -6.20 -3.90 -3.31
C ALA A 122 -5.91 -5.42 -3.34
N GLN A 123 -6.24 -6.09 -4.44
CA GLN A 123 -5.93 -7.51 -4.66
C GLN A 123 -4.42 -7.77 -4.73
N PHE A 124 -3.69 -6.98 -5.52
CA PHE A 124 -2.23 -7.07 -5.61
C PHE A 124 -1.57 -6.93 -4.23
N LEU A 125 -1.98 -5.91 -3.46
CA LEU A 125 -1.44 -5.64 -2.11
C LEU A 125 -1.86 -6.69 -1.06
N SER A 126 -2.91 -7.46 -1.32
CA SER A 126 -3.44 -8.49 -0.40
C SER A 126 -2.95 -9.90 -0.71
N ASN A 127 -2.28 -10.10 -1.85
CA ASN A 127 -1.80 -11.40 -2.33
C ASN A 127 -0.29 -11.58 -2.18
N ASN A 128 0.20 -12.80 -2.35
CA ASN A 128 1.63 -13.06 -2.41
C ASN A 128 2.23 -12.35 -3.65
N PRO A 129 3.45 -11.78 -3.56
CA PRO A 129 4.38 -11.84 -2.42
C PRO A 129 4.09 -10.82 -1.29
N VAL A 130 3.33 -9.75 -1.55
CA VAL A 130 3.10 -8.65 -0.60
C VAL A 130 2.49 -9.11 0.72
N ARG A 131 1.55 -10.07 0.68
CA ARG A 131 0.94 -10.68 1.86
C ARG A 131 1.94 -11.40 2.75
N ALA A 132 2.87 -12.14 2.15
CA ALA A 132 3.92 -12.85 2.89
C ALA A 132 4.86 -11.86 3.57
N PHE A 133 5.26 -10.81 2.84
CA PHE A 133 6.08 -9.71 3.37
C PHE A 133 5.39 -9.01 4.55
N ARG A 134 4.11 -8.63 4.40
CA ARG A 134 3.31 -8.06 5.50
C ARG A 134 3.38 -8.93 6.75
N ASN A 135 3.10 -10.23 6.61
CA ASN A 135 3.04 -11.12 7.75
C ASN A 135 4.41 -11.19 8.43
N ALA A 136 5.49 -11.20 7.66
CA ALA A 136 6.83 -11.15 8.22
C ALA A 136 7.11 -9.84 8.99
N VAL A 137 6.69 -8.69 8.46
CA VAL A 137 6.80 -7.39 9.13
C VAL A 137 6.01 -7.38 10.44
N ALA A 138 4.76 -7.87 10.43
CA ALA A 138 3.89 -7.89 11.61
C ALA A 138 4.41 -8.80 12.74
N HIS A 139 5.21 -9.81 12.41
CA HIS A 139 5.76 -10.78 13.36
C HIS A 139 7.27 -10.62 13.61
N ALA A 140 7.86 -9.48 13.23
CA ALA A 140 9.29 -9.19 13.38
C ALA A 140 10.25 -10.23 12.72
N ASN A 141 9.77 -10.92 11.68
CA ASN A 141 10.53 -11.93 10.94
C ASN A 141 11.27 -11.29 9.74
N TRP A 142 12.05 -10.25 9.98
CA TRP A 142 12.77 -9.55 8.91
C TRP A 142 14.00 -8.80 9.41
N ILE A 143 14.96 -8.59 8.53
CA ILE A 143 16.16 -7.78 8.74
C ILE A 143 16.49 -7.01 7.46
N TYR A 144 17.32 -5.97 7.59
CA TYR A 144 17.98 -5.40 6.41
C TYR A 144 19.06 -6.34 5.90
N ARG A 145 19.24 -6.38 4.57
CA ARG A 145 20.50 -6.85 3.99
C ARG A 145 21.64 -5.93 4.44
N ALA A 146 22.86 -6.47 4.52
CA ALA A 146 24.02 -5.76 5.07
C ALA A 146 24.35 -4.43 4.35
N ASP A 147 24.00 -4.33 3.07
CA ASP A 147 24.15 -3.13 2.23
C ASP A 147 22.94 -2.17 2.27
N PHE A 148 21.90 -2.52 3.04
CA PHE A 148 20.60 -1.84 3.07
C PHE A 148 19.86 -1.78 1.72
N GLY A 149 20.27 -2.59 0.73
CA GLY A 149 19.65 -2.63 -0.59
C GLY A 149 18.35 -3.45 -0.65
N ALA A 150 18.08 -4.25 0.37
CA ALA A 150 16.92 -5.12 0.43
C ALA A 150 16.46 -5.38 1.87
N ILE A 151 15.23 -5.87 2.00
CA ILE A 151 14.73 -6.51 3.22
C ILE A 151 14.74 -8.02 3.03
N ILE A 152 15.44 -8.71 3.91
CA ILE A 152 15.39 -10.17 4.04
C ILE A 152 14.27 -10.48 5.03
N TYR A 153 13.37 -11.38 4.67
CA TYR A 153 12.23 -11.74 5.52
C TYR A 153 11.95 -13.23 5.49
N TRP A 154 11.35 -13.73 6.57
CA TRP A 154 10.99 -15.13 6.72
C TRP A 154 9.48 -15.29 6.71
N ALA A 155 8.99 -16.05 5.75
CA ALA A 155 7.55 -16.30 5.57
C ALA A 155 7.29 -17.74 5.15
N ARG A 156 6.03 -18.18 5.25
CA ARG A 156 5.59 -19.46 4.68
C ARG A 156 5.32 -19.27 3.19
N LYS A 157 5.66 -20.25 2.36
CA LYS A 157 5.46 -20.19 0.90
C LYS A 157 3.97 -20.31 0.55
N GLY A 158 3.26 -21.16 1.28
CA GLY A 158 1.84 -21.44 1.14
C GLY A 158 0.97 -20.87 2.26
N SER A 159 -0.21 -21.45 2.42
CA SER A 159 -1.19 -21.11 3.45
C SER A 159 -1.19 -22.08 4.64
N ASP A 160 -0.40 -23.15 4.59
CA ASP A 160 -0.31 -24.13 5.68
C ASP A 160 0.41 -23.50 6.89
N PRO A 161 -0.22 -23.41 8.07
CA PRO A 161 0.41 -22.86 9.27
C PRO A 161 1.59 -23.71 9.79
N ASN A 162 1.71 -24.97 9.37
CA ASN A 162 2.79 -25.86 9.78
C ASN A 162 3.99 -25.83 8.81
N GLU A 163 3.88 -25.14 7.68
CA GLU A 163 5.01 -25.01 6.75
C GLU A 163 6.16 -24.23 7.42
N PRO A 164 7.42 -24.69 7.29
CA PRO A 164 8.57 -23.96 7.81
C PRO A 164 8.69 -22.59 7.15
N LEU A 165 9.19 -21.62 7.92
CA LEU A 165 9.54 -20.32 7.39
C LEU A 165 10.73 -20.46 6.44
N GLN A 166 10.57 -19.94 5.22
CA GLN A 166 11.61 -19.84 4.22
C GLN A 166 12.08 -18.40 4.13
N GLN A 167 13.37 -18.22 3.83
CA GLN A 167 13.95 -16.92 3.61
C GLN A 167 13.55 -16.41 2.22
N PHE A 168 13.09 -15.17 2.18
CA PHE A 168 12.77 -14.41 0.98
C PHE A 168 13.46 -13.06 1.05
N GLU A 169 13.46 -12.37 -0.07
CA GLU A 169 14.08 -11.07 -0.22
C GLU A 169 13.16 -10.15 -1.03
N VAL A 170 13.10 -8.88 -0.63
CA VAL A 170 12.47 -7.82 -1.41
C VAL A 170 13.49 -6.70 -1.60
N GLU A 171 13.86 -6.48 -2.85
CA GLU A 171 14.76 -5.41 -3.24
C GLU A 171 14.10 -4.05 -3.01
N GLN A 172 14.92 -3.02 -2.77
CA GLN A 172 14.43 -1.67 -2.51
C GLN A 172 13.48 -1.16 -3.61
N ASN A 173 13.74 -1.48 -4.88
CA ASN A 173 12.89 -1.06 -5.99
C ASN A 173 11.48 -1.68 -5.95
N ASP A 174 11.36 -2.93 -5.51
CA ASP A 174 10.08 -3.60 -5.32
C ASP A 174 9.34 -3.05 -4.11
N LEU A 175 10.05 -2.83 -3.02
CA LEU A 175 9.49 -2.24 -1.82
C LEU A 175 8.95 -0.83 -2.10
N LEU A 176 9.71 0.00 -2.83
CA LEU A 176 9.30 1.33 -3.24
C LEU A 176 8.00 1.29 -4.07
N PHE A 177 7.91 0.35 -5.01
CA PHE A 177 6.70 0.18 -5.81
C PHE A 177 5.50 -0.19 -4.94
N TRP A 178 5.63 -1.20 -4.08
CA TRP A 178 4.53 -1.66 -3.22
C TRP A 178 4.07 -0.55 -2.27
N GLN A 179 5.01 0.18 -1.65
CA GLN A 179 4.71 1.30 -0.78
C GLN A 179 4.05 2.48 -1.54
N ALA A 180 4.46 2.74 -2.78
CA ALA A 180 3.85 3.78 -3.62
C ALA A 180 2.39 3.43 -3.98
N VAL A 181 2.14 2.20 -4.44
CA VAL A 181 0.79 1.71 -4.76
C VAL A 181 -0.10 1.75 -3.51
N SER A 182 0.40 1.25 -2.38
CA SER A 182 -0.32 1.24 -1.10
C SER A 182 -0.80 2.64 -0.69
N ARG A 183 0.10 3.63 -0.72
CA ARG A 183 -0.24 5.01 -0.35
C ARG A 183 -1.21 5.62 -1.35
N CYS A 184 -0.96 5.46 -2.65
CA CYS A 184 -1.82 6.00 -3.71
C CYS A 184 -3.27 5.51 -3.57
N VAL A 185 -3.46 4.19 -3.39
CA VAL A 185 -4.78 3.59 -3.18
C VAL A 185 -5.47 4.20 -1.96
N ALA A 186 -4.79 4.25 -0.82
CA ALA A 186 -5.38 4.72 0.42
C ALA A 186 -5.79 6.20 0.35
N TYR A 187 -4.92 7.07 -0.17
CA TYR A 187 -5.23 8.50 -0.33
C TYR A 187 -6.36 8.76 -1.31
N ALA A 188 -6.31 8.12 -2.48
CA ALA A 188 -7.32 8.29 -3.51
C ALA A 188 -8.68 7.77 -3.03
N ALA A 189 -8.72 6.64 -2.34
CA ALA A 189 -9.96 6.08 -1.82
C ALA A 189 -10.54 6.93 -0.69
N TYR A 190 -9.81 7.13 0.41
CA TYR A 190 -10.37 7.77 1.61
C TYR A 190 -10.78 9.23 1.41
N SER A 191 -10.14 9.94 0.49
CA SER A 191 -10.52 11.33 0.21
C SER A 191 -11.77 11.47 -0.67
N ASN A 192 -12.35 10.37 -1.17
CA ASN A 192 -13.49 10.38 -2.10
C ASN A 192 -14.71 9.59 -1.58
N ILE A 193 -14.75 9.26 -0.29
CA ILE A 193 -15.86 8.51 0.33
C ILE A 193 -16.92 9.45 0.90
#